data_AF-A0A662R2W8-F1
#
_entry.id   AF-A0A662R2W8-F1
#
_cell.length_a   1.000
_cell.length_b   1.000
_cell.length_c   1.000
_cell.angle_alpha   90.00
_cell.angle_beta   90.00
_cell.angle_gamma   90.00
#
_symmetry.space_group_name_H-M   'P 1'
#
loop_
_entity.id
_entity.type
_entity.pdbx_description
1 polymer ?
#
loop_
_entity_poly.entity_id
_entity_poly.type
_entity_poly.pdbx_seq_one_letter_code
_entity_poly.pdbx_strand_id
1 'polypeptide(L)'
;GIIGISGLMLPMSMVRKIDAACLMGITSGYIVDPKSAQAVLGVLSQALGIEVDMQALEEHAAEMEKVVAKLQEMQQMYESMSSANEDLRYIG
;
A
#
# COMPACT_ATOMS: atom_id res chain seq x y z
N GLY A 1 -11.56 -3.76 -13.59
CA GLY A 1 -11.27 -5.12 -14.08
C GLY A 1 -9.96 -5.59 -13.48
N ILE A 2 -9.73 -6.90 -13.41
CA ILE A 2 -8.45 -7.46 -12.93
C ILE A 2 -7.50 -7.52 -14.13
N ILE A 3 -6.36 -6.83 -14.04
CA ILE A 3 -5.41 -6.66 -15.14
C ILE A 3 -4.13 -7.45 -14.83
N GLY A 4 -3.41 -7.88 -15.88
CA GLY A 4 -2.15 -8.60 -15.75
C GLY A 4 -2.35 -10.09 -15.50
N ILE A 5 -1.34 -10.74 -14.90
CA ILE A 5 -1.36 -12.20 -14.72
C ILE A 5 -2.52 -12.66 -13.83
N SER A 6 -2.89 -11.88 -12.82
CA SER A 6 -4.04 -12.16 -11.94
C SER A 6 -5.36 -12.19 -12.71
N GLY A 7 -5.50 -11.37 -13.76
CA GLY A 7 -6.68 -11.35 -14.61
C GLY A 7 -6.70 -12.50 -15.63
N LEU A 8 -5.53 -12.94 -16.08
CA LEU A 8 -5.39 -14.06 -17.03
C LEU A 8 -5.54 -15.42 -16.38
N MET A 9 -5.08 -15.58 -15.13
CA MET A 9 -5.09 -16.87 -14.44
C MET A 9 -6.50 -17.35 -14.10
N LEU A 10 -7.43 -16.46 -13.77
CA LEU A 10 -8.82 -16.82 -13.47
C LEU A 10 -9.54 -17.52 -14.64
N PRO A 11 -9.56 -16.99 -15.88
CA PRO A 11 -10.14 -17.72 -17.01
C PRO A 11 -9.32 -18.96 -17.41
N MET A 12 -7.99 -18.95 -17.26
CA MET A 12 -7.18 -20.13 -17.52
C MET A 12 -7.47 -21.29 -16.56
N SER A 13 -7.77 -21.01 -15.29
CA SER A 13 -8.13 -22.04 -14.31
C SER A 13 -9.46 -22.71 -14.67
N MET A 14 -10.43 -21.95 -15.18
CA MET A 14 -11.73 -22.49 -15.65
C MET A 14 -11.56 -23.52 -16.78
N VAL A 15 -10.69 -23.24 -17.76
CA VAL A 15 -10.39 -24.20 -18.85
C VAL A 15 -9.82 -25.51 -18.30
N ARG A 16 -9.07 -25.44 -17.20
CA ARG A 16 -8.47 -26.59 -16.53
C ARG A 16 -9.35 -27.20 -15.44
N LYS A 17 -10.56 -26.67 -15.21
CA LYS A 17 -11.46 -27.06 -14.11
C LYS A 17 -10.79 -26.97 -12.74
N ILE A 18 -9.98 -25.92 -12.53
CA ILE A 18 -9.33 -25.63 -11.26
C ILE A 18 -10.06 -24.45 -10.62
N ASP A 19 -10.50 -24.63 -9.37
CA ASP A 19 -11.07 -23.56 -8.56
C ASP A 19 -10.00 -22.48 -8.32
N ALA A 20 -10.37 -21.22 -8.57
CA ALA A 20 -9.46 -20.09 -8.39
C ALA A 20 -10.20 -18.88 -7.83
N ALA A 21 -9.47 -18.08 -7.07
CA ALA A 21 -9.90 -16.81 -6.54
C ALA A 21 -8.76 -15.78 -6.69
N CYS A 22 -9.11 -14.51 -6.73
CA CYS A 22 -8.15 -13.40 -6.70
C CYS A 22 -8.43 -12.55 -5.45
N LEU A 23 -7.44 -12.47 -4.56
CA LEU A 23 -7.47 -11.59 -3.40
C LEU A 23 -6.73 -10.30 -3.75
N MET A 24 -7.36 -9.16 -3.50
CA MET A 24 -6.80 -7.85 -3.80
C MET A 24 -6.89 -6.95 -2.57
N GLY A 25 -5.75 -6.38 -2.18
CA GLY A 25 -5.68 -5.35 -1.17
C GLY A 25 -5.89 -3.99 -1.81
N ILE A 26 -6.65 -3.12 -1.14
CA ILE A 26 -6.72 -1.70 -1.52
C ILE A 26 -5.40 -1.06 -1.09
N THR A 27 -4.78 -0.30 -1.98
CA THR A 27 -3.53 0.41 -1.71
C THR A 27 -3.50 1.72 -2.50
N SER A 28 -2.63 2.64 -2.09
CA SER A 28 -2.41 3.91 -2.78
C SER A 28 -1.80 3.72 -4.18
N GLY A 29 -1.07 2.62 -4.38
CA GLY A 29 -0.47 2.23 -5.66
C GLY A 29 0.81 2.98 -6.03
N TYR A 30 1.22 3.99 -5.26
CA TYR A 30 2.46 4.76 -5.52
C TYR A 30 3.53 4.58 -4.43
N ILE A 31 3.19 3.96 -3.29
CA ILE A 31 4.09 3.61 -2.20
C ILE A 31 3.88 2.13 -1.85
N VAL A 32 4.93 1.46 -1.38
CA VAL A 32 4.84 0.12 -0.81
C VAL A 32 3.94 0.15 0.43
N ASP A 33 2.93 -0.71 0.48
CA ASP A 33 1.91 -0.73 1.54
C ASP A 33 1.90 -2.08 2.28
N PRO A 34 2.68 -2.20 3.38
CA PRO A 34 2.78 -3.45 4.12
C PRO A 34 1.47 -3.82 4.82
N LYS A 35 0.65 -2.84 5.19
CA LYS A 35 -0.64 -3.06 5.85
C LYS A 35 -1.64 -3.70 4.90
N SER A 36 -1.69 -3.24 3.64
CA SER A 36 -2.52 -3.87 2.62
C SER A 36 -2.08 -5.32 2.34
N ALA A 37 -0.76 -5.57 2.32
CA ALA A 37 -0.23 -6.93 2.18
C ALA A 37 -0.60 -7.84 3.37
N GLN A 38 -0.52 -7.35 4.61
CA GLN A 38 -0.97 -8.07 5.81
C GLN A 38 -2.44 -8.46 5.73
N ALA A 39 -3.31 -7.53 5.30
CA ALA A 39 -4.74 -7.79 5.19
C ALA A 39 -5.03 -8.94 4.20
N VAL A 40 -4.40 -8.90 3.02
CA VAL A 40 -4.54 -9.96 2.01
C VAL A 40 -3.99 -11.29 2.52
N LEU A 41 -2.80 -11.28 3.12
CA LEU A 41 -2.17 -12.49 3.66
C LEU A 41 -2.96 -13.08 4.82
N GLY A 42 -3.58 -12.24 5.66
CA GLY A 42 -4.45 -12.68 6.75
C GLY A 42 -5.69 -13.41 6.22
N VAL A 43 -6.36 -12.86 5.20
CA VAL A 43 -7.51 -13.53 4.56
C VAL A 43 -7.09 -14.86 3.92
N LEU A 44 -5.95 -14.88 3.22
CA LEU A 44 -5.41 -16.10 2.61
C LEU A 44 -5.09 -17.17 3.66
N SER A 45 -4.45 -16.77 4.76
CA SER A 45 -4.06 -17.67 5.85
C SER A 45 -5.28 -18.29 6.52
N GLN A 46 -6.33 -17.49 6.76
CA GLN A 46 -7.62 -17.97 7.27
C GLN A 46 -8.30 -18.95 6.30
N ALA A 47 -8.30 -18.63 5.00
CA ALA A 47 -8.89 -19.50 3.98
C ALA A 47 -8.17 -20.85 3.86
N LEU A 48 -6.85 -20.89 4.08
CA LEU A 48 -6.04 -22.10 4.02
C LEU A 48 -5.91 -22.82 5.36
N GLY A 49 -6.32 -22.20 6.48
CA GLY A 49 -6.18 -22.74 7.82
C GLY A 49 -4.73 -22.87 8.28
N ILE A 50 -3.85 -21.97 7.83
CA ILE A 50 -2.43 -21.95 8.19
C ILE A 50 -2.10 -20.74 9.06
N GLU A 51 -1.08 -20.89 9.91
CA GLU A 51 -0.47 -19.77 10.61
C GLU A 51 0.74 -19.27 9.82
N VAL A 52 0.78 -17.95 9.60
CA VAL A 52 1.88 -17.27 8.93
C VAL A 52 2.36 -16.17 9.84
N ASP A 53 3.66 -16.15 10.11
CA ASP A 53 4.31 -15.09 10.88
C ASP A 53 4.26 -13.76 10.10
N MET A 54 3.71 -12.74 10.73
CA MET A 54 3.50 -11.40 10.17
C MET A 54 4.64 -10.43 10.53
N GLN A 55 5.61 -10.84 11.34
CA GLN A 55 6.64 -9.97 11.91
C GLN A 55 7.36 -9.13 10.85
N ALA A 56 7.78 -9.74 9.74
CA ALA A 56 8.48 -9.00 8.68
C ALA A 56 7.64 -7.88 8.05
N LEU A 57 6.33 -8.08 7.93
CA LEU A 57 5.42 -7.05 7.42
C LEU A 57 5.14 -5.97 8.47
N GLU A 58 5.10 -6.32 9.76
CA GLU A 58 4.92 -5.38 10.87
C GLU A 58 6.12 -4.44 11.02
N GLU A 59 7.33 -5.00 10.97
CA GLU A 59 8.58 -4.23 10.99
C GLU A 59 8.62 -3.26 9.81
N HIS A 60 8.29 -3.73 8.61
CA HIS A 60 8.27 -2.87 7.42
C HIS A 60 7.15 -1.81 7.48
N ALA A 61 5.99 -2.13 8.07
CA ALA A 61 4.93 -1.13 8.30
C ALA A 61 5.41 0.00 9.21
N ALA A 62 6.11 -0.33 10.30
CA ALA A 62 6.66 0.64 11.24
C ALA A 62 7.77 1.51 10.60
N GLU A 63 8.59 0.94 9.71
CA GLU A 63 9.54 1.71 8.91
C GLU A 63 8.83 2.69 7.97
N MET A 64 7.80 2.22 7.27
CA MET A 64 7.03 3.04 6.33
C MET A 64 6.30 4.19 7.04
N GLU A 65 5.80 3.99 8.25
CA GLU A 65 5.21 5.06 9.06
C GLU A 65 6.22 6.19 9.36
N LYS A 66 7.49 5.85 9.65
CA LYS A 66 8.55 6.84 9.87
C LYS A 66 8.87 7.63 8.60
N VAL A 67 8.84 6.97 7.44
CA VAL A 67 9.05 7.63 6.14
C VAL A 67 7.91 8.62 5.86
N VAL A 68 6.66 8.20 6.08
CA VAL A 68 5.48 9.04 5.89
C VAL A 68 5.52 10.25 6.82
N ALA A 69 5.85 10.06 8.10
CA ALA A 69 5.98 11.15 9.07
C ALA A 69 7.00 12.21 8.62
N LYS A 70 8.19 11.77 8.17
CA LYS A 70 9.22 12.69 7.64
C LYS A 70 8.75 13.47 6.41
N LEU A 71 8.02 12.83 5.50
CA LEU A 71 7.48 13.51 4.32
C LEU A 71 6.45 14.59 4.70
N GLN A 72 5.62 14.31 5.71
CA GLN A 72 4.65 15.28 6.23
C GLN A 72 5.35 16.48 6.91
N GLU A 73 6.36 16.24 7.73
CA GLU A 73 7.16 17.30 8.36
C GLU A 73 7.83 18.20 7.31
N MET A 74 8.42 17.61 6.27
CA MET A 74 9.02 18.36 5.17
C MET A 74 7.98 19.19 4.41
N GLN A 75 6.80 18.63 4.11
CA GLN A 75 5.70 19.37 3.46
C GLN A 75 5.26 20.59 4.27
N GLN A 76 5.07 20.44 5.58
CA GLN A 76 4.71 21.55 6.46
C GLN A 76 5.79 22.64 6.49
N MET A 77 7.07 22.25 6.46
CA MET A 77 8.18 23.20 6.40
C MET A 77 8.21 23.94 5.05
N TYR A 78 7.96 23.25 3.93
CA TYR A 78 7.85 23.89 2.62
C TYR A 78 6.66 24.85 2.53
N GLU A 79 5.49 24.46 3.02
CA GLU A 79 4.29 25.32 3.04
C GLU A 79 4.52 26.59 3.87
N SER A 80 5.09 26.46 5.07
CA SER A 80 5.39 27.61 5.94
C SER A 80 6.43 28.56 5.34
N MET A 81 7.46 28.04 4.65
CA MET A 81 8.41 28.88 3.91
C MET A 81 7.79 29.55 2.68
N SER A 82 6.85 28.88 2.01
CA SER A 82 6.19 29.43 0.82
C SER A 82 5.24 30.58 1.19
N SER A 83 4.48 30.45 2.28
CA SER A 83 3.64 31.54 2.81
C SER A 83 4.46 32.74 3.29
N ALA A 84 5.59 32.53 3.97
CA ALA A 84 6.47 33.62 4.39
C ALA A 84 7.08 34.41 3.21
N ASN A 85 7.31 33.75 2.06
CA ASN A 85 7.89 34.36 0.87
C ASN A 85 6.84 35.13 0.03
N GLU A 86 5.56 34.76 0.09
CA GLU A 86 4.46 35.55 -0.51
C GLU A 86 4.21 36.85 0.26
N ASP A 87 4.24 36.82 1.60
CA ASP A 87 4.11 38.02 2.44
C ASP A 87 5.23 39.05 2.18
N LEU A 88 6.47 38.59 1.96
CA LEU A 88 7.61 39.45 1.64
C LEU A 88 7.50 40.13 0.27
N ARG A 89 6.82 39.51 -0.71
CA ARG A 89 6.59 40.12 -2.05
C ARG A 89 5.44 41.11 -2.06
N TYR A 90 4.52 41.04 -1.11
CA TYR A 90 3.39 41.97 -1.00
C TYR A 90 3.80 43.34 -0.44
N ILE A 91 4.96 43.43 0.23
CA ILE A 91 5.50 44.67 0.82
C ILE A 91 6.48 45.39 -0.14
N GLY A 92 6.73 44.84 -1.34
CA GLY A 92 7.58 45.42 -2.38
C GLY A 92 6.82 46.16 -3.47
#